data_AF-A0A7H0HA17-F1
#
_entry.id   AF-A0A7H0HA17-F1
#
_cell.length_a   1.000
_cell.length_b   1.000
_cell.length_c   1.000
_cell.angle_alpha   90.00
_cell.angle_beta   90.00
_cell.angle_gamma   90.00
#
_symmetry.space_group_name_H-M   'P 1'
#
loop_
_entity.id
_entity.type
_entity.pdbx_description
1 polymer ?
#
loop_
_entity_poly.entity_id
_entity_poly.type
_entity_poly.pdbx_seq_one_letter_code
_entity_poly.pdbx_strand_id
1 'polypeptide(L)'
;MLFGIDGVDLIIILVLAVVMFGPEKLPQYSRKAARLFVYFRDIANNAKTTLSTELGPEYADLELKDLNPKTFISKQLRDEVALLDEAKRELKETQDLLKQSSKDVEKAANLKDVGAGPSASSAPALEAGPTKPVASPFDTEAT
;
A
#
# COMPACT_ATOMS: atom_id res chain seq x y z
N MET A 1 -22.41 -15.34 -27.26
CA MET A 1 -21.78 -14.65 -28.40
C MET A 1 -21.21 -13.35 -27.88
N LEU A 2 -19.94 -13.34 -27.46
CA LEU A 2 -19.32 -12.21 -26.72
C LEU A 2 -18.43 -11.32 -27.60
N PHE A 3 -18.17 -11.74 -28.83
CA PHE A 3 -17.50 -10.95 -29.86
C PHE A 3 -18.40 -11.08 -31.08
N GLY A 4 -19.12 -10.02 -31.46
CA GLY A 4 -19.94 -9.99 -32.68
C GLY A 4 -19.07 -9.93 -33.94
N ILE A 5 -18.11 -10.84 -34.04
CA ILE A 5 -17.14 -10.98 -35.13
C ILE A 5 -17.48 -12.30 -35.82
N ASP A 6 -17.93 -12.20 -37.06
CA ASP A 6 -18.13 -13.36 -37.91
C ASP A 6 -16.79 -13.87 -38.44
N GLY A 7 -16.75 -15.12 -38.93
CA GLY A 7 -15.51 -15.69 -39.50
C GLY A 7 -14.93 -14.85 -40.64
N VAL A 8 -15.78 -14.13 -41.37
CA VAL A 8 -15.38 -13.18 -42.43
C VAL A 8 -14.68 -11.96 -41.84
N ASP A 9 -15.21 -11.39 -40.75
CA ASP A 9 -14.62 -10.22 -40.09
C ASP A 9 -13.21 -10.52 -39.57
N LEU A 10 -12.98 -11.73 -39.05
CA LEU A 10 -11.67 -12.18 -38.62
C LEU A 10 -10.66 -12.19 -39.78
N ILE A 11 -11.07 -12.65 -40.97
CA ILE A 11 -10.22 -12.62 -42.17
C ILE A 11 -9.90 -11.17 -42.57
N ILE A 12 -10.88 -10.27 -42.54
CA ILE A 12 -10.68 -8.85 -42.85
C ILE A 12 -9.65 -8.23 -41.89
N ILE A 13 -9.77 -8.49 -40.59
CA ILE A 13 -8.81 -8.02 -39.57
C ILE A 13 -7.41 -8.59 -39.83
N LEU A 14 -7.31 -9.87 -40.19
CA LEU A 14 -6.03 -10.50 -40.49
C LEU A 14 -5.35 -9.84 -41.69
N VAL A 15 -6.10 -9.60 -42.78
CA VAL A 15 -5.59 -8.91 -43.97
C VAL A 15 -5.15 -7.50 -43.62
N LEU A 16 -5.95 -6.76 -42.86
CA LEU A 16 -5.61 -5.41 -42.43
C LEU A 16 -4.32 -5.39 -41.58
N ALA A 17 -4.17 -6.34 -40.66
CA ALA A 17 -2.96 -6.47 -39.86
C ALA A 17 -1.73 -6.78 -40.73
N VAL A 18 -1.88 -7.67 -41.72
CA VAL A 18 -0.80 -8.01 -42.67
C VAL A 18 -0.41 -6.79 -43.50
N VAL A 19 -1.36 -5.99 -43.97
CA VAL A 19 -1.07 -4.77 -44.75
C VAL A 19 -0.42 -3.70 -43.88
N MET A 20 -0.90 -3.51 -42.65
CA MET A 20 -0.40 -2.45 -41.76
C MET A 20 1.01 -2.75 -41.23
N PHE A 21 1.29 -4.00 -40.86
CA PHE A 21 2.57 -4.39 -40.27
C PHE A 21 3.52 -5.09 -41.24
N GLY A 22 3.02 -5.63 -42.33
CA GLY A 22 3.74 -6.48 -43.28
C GLY A 22 3.69 -7.98 -42.92
N PRO A 23 3.59 -8.88 -43.92
CA PRO A 23 3.50 -10.33 -43.71
C PRO A 23 4.73 -10.93 -43.03
N GLU A 24 5.90 -10.29 -43.16
CA GLU A 24 7.13 -10.77 -42.53
C GLU A 24 7.25 -10.41 -41.05
N LYS A 25 6.64 -9.30 -40.61
CA LYS A 25 6.78 -8.81 -39.23
C LYS A 25 5.83 -9.53 -38.28
N LEU A 26 4.63 -9.88 -38.72
CA LEU A 26 3.62 -10.55 -37.89
C LEU A 26 4.14 -11.87 -37.27
N PRO A 27 4.71 -12.83 -38.04
CA PRO A 27 5.24 -14.06 -37.46
C PRO A 27 6.40 -13.81 -36.50
N GLN A 28 7.22 -12.79 -36.76
CA GLN A 28 8.32 -12.41 -35.87
C GLN A 28 7.81 -11.89 -34.52
N TYR A 29 6.79 -11.03 -34.54
CA TYR A 29 6.18 -10.51 -33.31
C TYR A 29 5.39 -11.58 -32.54
N SER A 30 4.61 -12.41 -33.23
CA SER A 30 3.89 -13.52 -32.60
C SER A 30 4.85 -14.50 -31.90
N ARG A 31 6.00 -14.79 -32.51
CA ARG A 31 7.04 -15.64 -31.88
C ARG A 31 7.61 -15.00 -30.60
N LYS A 32 7.84 -13.68 -30.59
CA LYS A 32 8.31 -12.98 -29.38
C LYS A 32 7.26 -13.02 -28.27
N ALA A 33 6.00 -12.74 -28.60
CA ALA A 33 4.88 -12.83 -27.66
C ALA A 33 4.70 -14.25 -27.13
N ALA A 34 4.80 -15.27 -27.98
CA ALA A 34 4.71 -16.67 -27.57
C ALA A 34 5.81 -17.04 -26.57
N ARG A 35 7.06 -16.61 -26.80
CA ARG A 35 8.15 -16.84 -25.84
C ARG A 35 7.88 -16.18 -24.49
N LEU A 36 7.39 -14.94 -24.51
CA LEU A 36 7.03 -14.23 -23.30
C LEU A 36 5.90 -14.92 -22.54
N PHE A 37 4.89 -15.40 -23.26
CA PHE A 37 3.78 -16.14 -22.68
C PHE A 37 4.22 -17.47 -22.05
N VAL A 38 5.10 -18.22 -22.72
CA VAL A 38 5.68 -19.46 -22.18
C VAL A 38 6.51 -19.14 -20.94
N TYR A 39 7.34 -18.10 -20.98
CA TYR A 39 8.11 -17.65 -19.81
C TYR A 39 7.23 -17.28 -18.61
N PHE A 40 6.15 -16.53 -18.83
CA PHE A 40 5.19 -16.22 -17.77
C PHE A 40 4.46 -17.46 -17.24
N ARG A 41 4.10 -18.41 -18.12
CA ARG A 41 3.53 -19.70 -17.72
C ARG A 41 4.49 -20.46 -16.81
N ASP A 42 5.76 -20.51 -17.18
CA ASP A 42 6.79 -21.24 -16.43
C ASP A 42 7.05 -20.59 -15.08
N ILE A 43 7.09 -19.25 -15.00
CA ILE A 43 7.16 -18.52 -13.72
C ILE A 43 5.96 -18.85 -12.84
N ALA A 44 4.74 -18.79 -13.38
CA ALA A 44 3.53 -19.06 -12.62
C ALA A 44 3.50 -20.50 -12.09
N ASN A 45 3.93 -21.46 -12.91
CA ASN A 45 4.03 -22.86 -12.50
C ASN A 45 5.10 -23.07 -11.42
N ASN A 46 6.29 -22.47 -11.58
CA ASN A 46 7.38 -22.58 -10.60
C ASN A 46 7.02 -21.94 -9.27
N ALA A 47 6.42 -20.74 -9.29
CA ALA A 47 5.93 -20.09 -8.09
C ALA A 47 4.91 -20.96 -7.35
N LYS A 48 3.93 -21.52 -8.08
CA LYS A 48 2.97 -22.47 -7.53
C LYS A 48 3.65 -23.67 -6.88
N THR A 49 4.64 -24.26 -7.55
CA THR A 49 5.40 -25.40 -7.01
C THR A 49 6.13 -25.02 -5.72
N THR A 50 6.85 -23.90 -5.70
CA THR A 50 7.56 -23.41 -4.51
C THR A 50 6.61 -23.12 -3.35
N LEU A 51 5.51 -22.41 -3.59
CA LEU A 51 4.50 -22.11 -2.57
C LEU A 51 3.86 -23.39 -2.01
N SER A 52 3.53 -24.35 -2.89
CA SER A 52 2.97 -25.64 -2.47
C SER A 52 3.96 -26.52 -1.69
N THR A 53 5.26 -26.38 -1.94
CA THR A 53 6.32 -27.19 -1.30
C THR A 53 6.70 -26.63 0.07
N GLU A 54 6.79 -25.30 0.19
CA GLU A 54 7.25 -24.63 1.42
C GLU A 54 6.12 -24.37 2.42
N LEU A 55 4.89 -24.17 1.96
CA LEU A 55 3.75 -23.80 2.81
C LEU A 55 2.72 -24.93 2.99
N GLY A 56 2.91 -26.04 2.28
CA GLY A 56 2.03 -27.21 2.33
C GLY A 56 0.81 -27.10 1.40
N PRO A 57 0.09 -28.22 1.20
CA PRO A 57 -1.00 -28.34 0.22
C PRO A 57 -2.19 -27.41 0.49
N GLU A 58 -2.31 -26.85 1.71
CA GLU A 58 -3.36 -25.91 2.11
C GLU A 58 -3.32 -24.57 1.35
N TYR A 59 -2.16 -24.15 0.83
CA TYR A 59 -2.02 -22.88 0.09
C TYR A 59 -1.97 -23.05 -1.44
N ALA A 60 -1.79 -24.28 -1.93
CA ALA A 60 -1.79 -24.60 -3.36
C ALA A 60 -3.18 -24.40 -4.01
N ASP A 61 -4.25 -24.50 -3.21
CA ASP A 61 -5.64 -24.33 -3.64
C ASP A 61 -6.16 -22.89 -3.49
N LEU A 62 -5.46 -22.02 -2.76
CA LEU A 62 -5.83 -20.59 -2.59
C LEU A 62 -5.48 -19.73 -3.81
N GLU A 63 -4.60 -20.20 -4.70
CA GLU A 63 -4.19 -19.43 -5.89
C GLU A 63 -4.94 -19.81 -7.18
N LEU A 64 -5.70 -20.92 -7.23
CA LEU A 64 -6.31 -21.37 -8.50
C LEU A 64 -7.82 -21.13 -8.63
N LYS A 65 -8.54 -20.92 -7.52
CA LYS A 65 -10.00 -20.69 -7.57
C LYS A 65 -10.39 -19.22 -7.49
N ASP A 66 -9.45 -18.32 -7.20
CA ASP A 66 -9.75 -16.89 -6.94
C ASP A 66 -8.85 -15.88 -7.69
N LEU A 67 -8.00 -16.32 -8.61
CA LEU A 67 -7.17 -15.41 -9.42
C LEU A 67 -7.92 -14.81 -10.63
N ASN A 68 -9.17 -14.38 -10.43
CA ASN A 68 -9.67 -13.22 -11.17
C ASN A 68 -9.16 -11.99 -10.41
N PRO A 69 -8.35 -11.09 -11.02
CA PRO A 69 -7.75 -9.98 -10.29
C PRO A 69 -8.81 -9.12 -9.59
N LYS A 70 -10.00 -9.00 -10.18
CA LYS A 70 -11.15 -8.34 -9.57
C LYS A 70 -11.65 -9.02 -8.29
N THR A 71 -11.69 -10.34 -8.22
CA THR A 71 -12.24 -11.05 -7.05
C THR A 71 -11.22 -11.11 -5.91
N PHE A 72 -9.94 -11.37 -6.22
CA PHE A 72 -8.84 -11.35 -5.23
C PHE A 72 -8.67 -9.95 -4.61
N ILE A 73 -8.64 -8.90 -5.44
CA ILE A 73 -8.62 -7.50 -4.99
C ILE A 73 -9.90 -7.20 -4.19
N SER A 74 -11.08 -7.62 -4.64
CA SER A 74 -12.31 -7.34 -3.89
C SER A 74 -12.40 -8.05 -2.54
N LYS A 75 -11.80 -9.23 -2.37
CA LYS A 75 -11.78 -9.95 -1.09
C LYS A 75 -10.73 -9.37 -0.16
N GLN A 76 -9.51 -9.15 -0.66
CA GLN A 76 -8.44 -8.53 0.11
C GLN A 76 -8.80 -7.10 0.54
N LEU A 77 -9.39 -6.29 -0.36
CA LEU A 77 -9.92 -4.98 0.01
C LEU A 77 -11.17 -5.05 0.88
N ARG A 78 -11.99 -6.10 0.85
CA ARG A 78 -13.13 -6.20 1.78
C ARG A 78 -12.67 -6.48 3.20
N ASP A 79 -11.70 -7.37 3.36
CA ASP A 79 -11.11 -7.67 4.66
C ASP A 79 -10.26 -6.49 5.15
N GLU A 80 -9.49 -5.85 4.28
CA GLU A 80 -8.75 -4.63 4.63
C GLU A 80 -9.66 -3.43 4.88
N VAL A 81 -10.75 -3.24 4.12
CA VAL A 81 -11.72 -2.16 4.36
C VAL A 81 -12.50 -2.41 5.64
N ALA A 82 -12.85 -3.65 5.98
CA ALA A 82 -13.45 -3.97 7.27
C ALA A 82 -12.49 -3.65 8.43
N LEU A 83 -11.21 -4.02 8.30
CA LEU A 83 -10.18 -3.66 9.29
C LEU A 83 -9.90 -2.15 9.33
N LEU A 84 -9.92 -1.45 8.19
CA LEU A 84 -9.75 0.00 8.09
C LEU A 84 -10.96 0.77 8.62
N ASP A 85 -12.17 0.25 8.47
CA ASP A 85 -13.40 0.84 9.01
C ASP A 85 -13.50 0.65 10.53
N GLU A 86 -13.08 -0.52 11.04
CA GLU A 86 -12.92 -0.78 12.48
C GLU A 86 -11.85 0.17 13.06
N ALA A 87 -10.67 0.23 12.45
CA ALA A 87 -9.59 1.11 12.87
C ALA A 87 -9.98 2.60 12.78
N LYS A 88 -10.75 3.01 11.76
CA LYS A 88 -11.29 4.38 11.65
C LYS A 88 -12.30 4.70 12.75
N ARG A 89 -13.12 3.73 13.16
CA ARG A 89 -14.07 3.92 14.27
C ARG A 89 -13.34 4.11 15.60
N GLU A 90 -12.35 3.26 15.90
CA GLU A 90 -11.53 3.38 17.10
C GLU A 90 -10.74 4.70 17.14
N LEU A 91 -10.16 5.12 16.01
CA LEU A 91 -9.46 6.40 15.91
C LEU A 91 -10.41 7.58 16.15
N LYS A 92 -11.62 7.53 15.61
CA LYS A 92 -12.60 8.60 15.74
C LYS A 92 -13.13 8.72 17.17
N GLU A 93 -13.38 7.58 17.82
CA GLU A 93 -13.76 7.54 19.24
C GLU A 93 -12.64 8.10 20.13
N THR A 94 -11.40 7.66 19.91
CA THR A 94 -10.22 8.17 20.63
C THR A 94 -10.05 9.68 20.41
N GLN A 95 -10.25 10.16 19.18
CA GLN A 95 -10.19 11.58 18.83
C GLN A 95 -11.29 12.39 19.52
N ASP A 96 -12.51 11.87 19.61
CA ASP A 96 -13.63 12.55 20.26
C ASP A 96 -13.43 12.58 21.78
N LEU A 97 -12.91 11.52 22.39
CA LEU A 97 -12.50 11.48 23.80
C LEU A 97 -11.36 12.46 24.11
N LEU A 98 -10.37 12.57 23.23
CA LEU A 98 -9.28 13.55 23.35
C LEU A 98 -9.80 14.99 23.26
N LYS A 99 -10.75 15.26 22.35
CA LYS A 99 -11.39 16.59 22.23
C LYS A 99 -12.25 16.93 23.44
N GLN A 100 -12.98 15.96 23.99
CA GLN A 100 -13.74 16.14 25.22
C GLN A 100 -12.82 16.40 26.41
N SER A 101 -11.78 15.59 26.57
CA SER A 101 -10.77 15.78 27.62
C SER A 101 -10.07 17.13 27.50
N SER A 102 -9.75 17.57 26.28
CA SER A 102 -9.16 18.90 26.05
C SER A 102 -10.13 20.02 26.43
N LYS A 103 -11.42 19.90 26.08
CA LYS A 103 -12.46 20.86 26.46
C LYS A 103 -12.69 20.90 27.97
N ASP A 104 -12.65 19.75 28.65
CA ASP A 104 -12.83 19.66 30.09
C ASP A 104 -11.62 20.22 30.84
N VAL A 105 -10.40 20.01 30.32
CA VAL A 105 -9.17 20.64 30.84
C VAL A 105 -9.20 22.15 30.61
N GLU A 106 -9.65 22.63 29.45
CA GLU A 106 -9.75 24.06 29.15
C GLU A 106 -10.84 24.75 29.99
N LYS A 107 -11.93 24.04 30.29
CA LYS A 107 -13.00 24.49 31.18
C LYS A 107 -12.56 24.46 32.65
N ALA A 108 -11.80 23.45 33.07
CA ALA A 108 -11.20 23.38 34.40
C ALA A 108 -10.06 24.41 34.58
N ALA A 109 -9.32 24.73 33.52
CA ALA A 109 -8.35 25.81 33.49
C ALA A 109 -9.01 27.19 33.62
N ASN A 110 -10.20 27.37 33.03
CA ASN A 110 -11.01 28.59 33.20
C ASN A 110 -11.70 28.71 34.57
N LEU A 111 -11.82 27.62 35.34
CA LEU A 111 -12.40 27.62 36.69
C LEU A 111 -11.36 27.82 37.80
N LYS A 112 -10.08 27.99 37.46
CA LYS A 112 -9.00 28.18 38.44
C LYS A 112 -8.62 29.65 38.60
N ASP A 113 -9.60 30.46 38.99
CA ASP A 113 -9.40 31.70 39.72
C ASP A 113 -10.11 31.62 41.08
N VAL A 114 -9.55 30.84 42.02
CA VAL A 114 -9.64 31.12 43.46
C VAL A 114 -8.35 30.62 44.12
N GLY A 115 -7.48 31.59 44.41
CA GLY A 115 -6.55 31.73 45.55
C GLY A 115 -5.93 30.51 46.23
N ALA A 116 -4.60 30.45 46.23
CA ALA A 116 -3.76 30.69 47.41
C ALA A 116 -2.28 30.38 47.10
N GLY A 117 -1.39 31.36 47.34
CA GLY A 117 0.05 31.13 47.43
C GLY A 117 0.43 30.29 48.66
N PRO A 118 1.71 29.90 48.80
CA PRO A 118 2.65 30.89 49.29
C PRO A 118 4.02 30.93 48.59
N SER A 119 4.63 32.09 48.75
CA SER A 119 5.99 32.50 48.40
C SER A 119 7.10 31.67 49.06
N ALA A 120 8.21 31.48 48.33
CA ALA A 120 9.60 31.67 48.78
C ALA A 120 10.50 31.62 47.53
N SER A 121 11.01 32.76 47.04
CA SER A 121 12.40 33.22 47.24
C SER A 121 13.43 32.14 46.88
N SER A 122 14.25 32.24 45.83
CA SER A 122 15.21 33.31 45.57
C SER A 122 15.94 33.06 44.24
N ALA A 123 16.18 34.12 43.46
CA ALA A 123 17.20 34.15 42.41
C ALA A 123 18.56 34.52 43.05
N PRO A 124 19.70 34.34 42.34
CA PRO A 124 20.09 35.39 41.40
C PRO A 124 20.71 34.90 40.07
N ALA A 125 20.67 35.84 39.14
CA ALA A 125 21.11 35.83 37.75
C ALA A 125 22.64 35.84 37.55
N LEU A 126 23.09 35.34 36.40
CA LEU A 126 24.25 35.82 35.61
C LEU A 126 24.14 35.20 34.19
N GLU A 127 23.66 35.94 33.19
CA GLU A 127 24.39 36.84 32.27
C GLU A 127 25.18 36.14 31.14
N ALA A 128 24.82 36.55 29.91
CA ALA A 128 25.65 36.70 28.71
C ALA A 128 26.03 35.50 27.82
N GLY A 129 25.37 35.41 26.66
CA GLY A 129 26.09 35.39 25.36
C GLY A 129 25.98 34.12 24.50
N PRO A 130 25.86 34.23 23.15
CA PRO A 130 25.42 33.15 22.27
C PRO A 130 26.59 32.40 21.61
N THR A 131 26.56 31.06 21.56
CA THR A 131 27.45 30.29 20.67
C THR A 131 26.73 29.12 20.00
N LYS A 132 27.03 28.98 18.70
CA LYS A 132 26.40 28.15 17.67
C LYS A 132 26.46 26.64 18.00
N PRO A 133 25.56 25.81 17.45
CA PRO A 133 25.60 24.37 17.67
C PRO A 133 26.88 23.79 17.04
N VAL A 134 27.68 23.10 17.86
CA VAL A 134 28.85 22.34 17.43
C VAL A 134 28.37 21.09 16.71
N ALA A 135 28.80 20.91 15.45
CA ALA A 135 28.55 19.71 14.68
C ALA A 135 29.24 18.50 15.34
N SER A 136 28.49 17.45 15.65
CA SER A 136 29.02 16.19 16.16
C SER A 136 29.84 15.47 15.08
N PRO A 137 31.00 14.87 15.41
CA PRO A 137 31.84 14.16 14.45
C PRO A 137 31.15 12.87 13.98
N PHE A 138 31.32 12.53 12.69
CA PHE A 138 30.77 11.33 12.06
C PHE A 138 31.33 10.04 12.69
N ASP A 139 30.42 9.10 12.97
CA ASP A 139 30.71 7.73 13.41
C ASP A 139 31.15 6.88 12.21
N THR A 140 32.23 6.11 12.36
CA THR A 140 32.85 5.31 11.29
C THR A 140 32.68 3.80 11.47
N GLU A 141 31.88 3.37 12.45
CA GLU A 141 31.66 1.95 12.75
C GLU A 141 30.40 1.38 12.07
N ALA A 142 29.73 2.13 11.18
CA ALA A 142 28.62 1.59 10.38
C ALA A 142 29.12 1.08 9.02
N THR A 143 29.52 -0.19 8.96
CA THR A 143 29.65 -0.97 7.72
C THR A 143 29.04 -2.35 7.92
#